data_AF-A0A1I7Z3D7-F1
#
_entry.id   AF-A0A1I7Z3D7-F1
#
_cell.length_a   1.000
_cell.length_b   1.000
_cell.length_c   1.000
_cell.angle_alpha   90.00
_cell.angle_beta   90.00
_cell.angle_gamma   90.00
#
_symmetry.space_group_name_H-M   'P 1'
#
loop_
_entity.id
_entity.type
_entity.pdbx_description
1 polymer ?
#
loop_
_entity_poly.entity_id
_entity_poly.type
_entity_poly.pdbx_seq_one_letter_code
_entity_poly.pdbx_strand_id
1 'polypeptide(L)'
;MAPTACLLLLLFCYGSVSAREYYGVKIGTFRNESYGLFGEVWFVNETHLQVTNLQMSLGSADIQPRFYFSNTEKFEKAPLVFAVKKAPHGVRYSEPTENALPSEINKEIFVIRIPAHLKDWKYFGIVAEDKWVR
;
A
#
# COMPACT_ATOMS: atom_id res chain seq x y z
N MET A 1 27.11 48.43 -8.01
CA MET A 1 27.11 47.08 -7.43
C MET A 1 25.77 46.86 -6.76
N ALA A 2 24.87 46.13 -7.41
CA ALA A 2 23.57 45.74 -6.85
C ALA A 2 23.69 44.33 -6.28
N PRO A 3 23.04 44.00 -5.15
CA PRO A 3 23.09 42.66 -4.60
C PRO A 3 22.31 41.71 -5.50
N THR A 4 22.99 40.69 -6.01
CA THR A 4 22.40 39.52 -6.66
C THR A 4 21.53 38.79 -5.66
N ALA A 5 20.21 38.96 -5.78
CA ALA A 5 19.24 38.11 -5.10
C ALA A 5 19.27 36.71 -5.73
N CYS A 6 19.90 35.75 -5.05
CA CYS A 6 19.81 34.34 -5.41
C CYS A 6 18.41 33.82 -5.09
N LEU A 7 17.57 33.72 -6.11
CA LEU A 7 16.29 33.03 -6.05
C LEU A 7 16.57 31.52 -5.90
N LEU A 8 16.50 31.00 -4.67
CA LEU A 8 16.56 29.56 -4.37
C LEU A 8 15.24 28.92 -4.82
N LEU A 9 15.17 28.52 -6.09
CA LEU A 9 14.09 27.68 -6.61
C LEU A 9 14.29 26.25 -6.06
N LEU A 10 13.65 25.96 -4.92
CA LEU A 10 13.45 24.59 -4.46
C LEU A 10 12.41 23.93 -5.37
N LEU A 11 12.87 23.39 -6.50
CA LEU A 11 12.11 22.46 -7.33
C LEU A 11 11.90 21.18 -6.52
N PHE A 12 10.81 21.12 -5.75
CA PHE A 12 10.24 19.84 -5.34
C PHE A 12 9.71 19.17 -6.61
N CYS A 13 10.60 18.47 -7.32
CA CYS A 13 10.22 17.45 -8.27
C CYS A 13 9.51 16.35 -7.46
N TYR A 14 8.21 16.56 -7.19
CA TYR A 14 7.28 15.46 -6.90
C TYR A 14 7.35 14.58 -8.14
N GLY A 15 8.26 13.61 -8.11
CA GLY A 15 8.35 12.57 -9.11
C GLY A 15 6.99 11.91 -9.17
N SER A 16 6.19 12.30 -10.16
CA SER A 16 4.99 11.58 -10.50
C SER A 16 5.47 10.19 -10.90
N VAL A 17 5.35 9.25 -9.96
CA VAL A 17 5.59 7.84 -10.22
C VAL A 17 4.48 7.43 -11.17
N SER A 18 4.79 7.54 -12.47
CA SER A 18 4.00 6.93 -13.52
C SER A 18 4.00 5.45 -13.24
N ALA A 19 2.86 4.93 -12.81
CA ALA A 19 2.68 3.51 -12.57
C ALA A 19 2.59 2.83 -13.93
N ARG A 20 3.76 2.60 -14.55
CA ARG A 20 3.91 1.63 -15.64
C ARG A 20 3.36 0.33 -15.07
N GLU A 21 2.34 -0.24 -15.70
CA GLU A 21 1.59 -1.37 -15.16
C GLU A 21 2.55 -2.47 -14.68
N TYR A 22 2.72 -2.59 -13.37
CA TYR A 22 3.69 -3.49 -12.77
C TYR A 22 3.08 -4.89 -12.73
N TYR A 23 3.32 -5.68 -13.77
CA TYR A 23 3.03 -7.11 -13.76
C TYR A 23 4.24 -7.84 -13.18
N GLY A 24 4.34 -7.81 -11.85
CA GLY A 24 5.31 -8.58 -11.09
C GLY A 24 4.99 -10.08 -11.04
N VAL A 25 5.57 -10.81 -10.10
CA VAL A 25 5.25 -12.23 -9.86
C VAL A 25 4.11 -12.33 -8.83
N LYS A 26 3.04 -13.08 -9.12
CA LYS A 26 1.98 -13.33 -8.13
C LYS A 26 2.54 -14.22 -7.01
N ILE A 27 2.47 -13.74 -5.77
CA ILE A 27 3.00 -14.43 -4.59
C ILE A 27 1.91 -14.92 -3.62
N GLY A 28 0.67 -14.47 -3.80
CA GLY A 28 -0.42 -14.92 -2.94
C GLY A 28 -1.76 -14.27 -3.26
N THR A 29 -2.74 -14.57 -2.42
CA THR A 29 -4.09 -14.01 -2.48
C THR A 29 -4.63 -13.81 -1.07
N PHE A 30 -5.38 -12.74 -0.87
CA PHE A 30 -6.26 -12.60 0.28
C PHE A 30 -7.58 -13.29 -0.01
N ARG A 31 -8.06 -14.08 0.95
CA ARG A 31 -9.38 -14.70 0.92
C ARG A 31 -9.90 -14.87 2.34
N ASN A 32 -10.96 -14.15 2.68
CA ASN A 32 -11.74 -14.36 3.89
C ASN A 32 -13.21 -14.04 3.61
N GLU A 33 -14.05 -15.07 3.56
CA GLU A 33 -15.45 -14.98 3.15
C GLU A 33 -16.30 -14.22 4.18
N SER A 34 -15.96 -14.31 5.47
CA SER A 34 -16.68 -13.62 6.55
C SER A 34 -16.60 -12.10 6.47
N TYR A 35 -15.56 -11.58 5.81
CA TYR A 35 -15.30 -10.14 5.66
C TYR A 35 -15.34 -9.69 4.20
N GLY A 36 -15.85 -10.54 3.30
CA GLY A 36 -15.81 -10.28 1.86
C GLY A 36 -14.40 -9.90 1.34
N LEU A 37 -13.35 -10.38 2.02
CA LEU A 37 -11.98 -9.99 1.73
C LEU A 37 -11.44 -10.85 0.59
N PHE A 38 -11.15 -10.20 -0.53
CA PHE A 38 -10.52 -10.81 -1.70
C PHE A 38 -9.44 -9.89 -2.23
N GLY A 39 -8.36 -10.45 -2.77
CA GLY A 39 -7.32 -9.66 -3.42
C GLY A 39 -6.17 -10.53 -3.86
N GLU A 40 -5.35 -10.03 -4.77
CA GLU A 40 -4.18 -10.72 -5.29
C GLU A 40 -2.93 -9.95 -4.90
N VAL A 41 -1.90 -10.66 -4.43
CA VAL A 41 -0.66 -10.06 -3.98
C VAL A 41 0.44 -10.38 -4.98
N TRP A 42 1.12 -9.34 -5.45
CA TRP A 42 2.17 -9.38 -6.44
C TRP A 42 3.46 -8.81 -5.88
N PHE A 43 4.56 -9.48 -6.14
CA PHE A 43 5.90 -8.96 -5.90
C PHE A 43 6.31 -8.08 -7.08
N VAL A 44 6.42 -6.77 -6.85
CA VAL A 44 6.78 -5.80 -7.89
C VAL A 44 8.30 -5.70 -8.03
N ASN A 45 8.98 -5.51 -6.90
CA ASN A 45 10.43 -5.47 -6.76
C ASN A 45 10.81 -5.68 -5.29
N GLU A 46 12.10 -5.72 -4.98
CA GLU A 46 12.63 -6.02 -3.65
C GLU A 46 12.12 -5.10 -2.52
N THR A 47 11.53 -3.95 -2.85
CA THR A 47 11.07 -2.93 -1.91
C THR A 47 9.55 -2.72 -1.90
N HIS A 48 8.80 -3.29 -2.86
CA HIS A 48 7.36 -3.04 -2.98
C HIS A 48 6.56 -4.30 -3.32
N LEU A 49 5.41 -4.43 -2.68
CA LEU A 49 4.33 -5.33 -3.07
C LEU A 49 3.21 -4.53 -3.72
N GLN A 50 2.43 -5.19 -4.58
CA GLN A 50 1.20 -4.63 -5.12
C GLN A 50 0.04 -5.57 -4.80
N VAL A 51 -1.04 -5.01 -4.27
CA VAL A 51 -2.29 -5.71 -4.05
C VAL A 51 -3.27 -5.24 -5.12
N THR A 52 -3.79 -6.16 -5.92
CA THR A 52 -4.79 -5.87 -6.95
C THR A 52 -6.12 -6.52 -6.63
N ASN A 53 -7.19 -5.98 -7.23
CA ASN A 53 -8.54 -6.50 -7.05
C ASN A 53 -8.92 -6.60 -5.56
N LEU A 54 -8.41 -5.68 -4.73
CA LEU A 54 -8.71 -5.69 -3.30
C LEU A 54 -10.18 -5.34 -3.12
N GLN A 55 -10.89 -6.23 -2.46
CA GLN A 55 -12.28 -6.08 -2.07
C GLN A 55 -12.38 -6.46 -0.60
N MET A 56 -13.15 -5.69 0.17
CA MET A 56 -13.35 -5.94 1.60
C MET A 56 -14.66 -5.27 2.04
N SER A 57 -15.42 -5.94 2.90
CA SER A 57 -16.63 -5.41 3.53
C SER A 57 -16.66 -5.86 4.98
N LEU A 58 -16.32 -4.94 5.88
CA LEU A 58 -16.26 -5.20 7.33
C LEU A 58 -17.53 -4.80 8.08
N GLY A 59 -18.53 -4.26 7.36
CA GLY A 59 -19.77 -3.77 7.97
C GLY A 59 -19.55 -2.52 8.85
N SER A 60 -20.42 -2.31 9.83
CA SER A 60 -20.46 -1.11 10.69
C SER A 60 -19.48 -1.15 11.87
N ALA A 61 -18.48 -2.04 11.84
CA ALA A 61 -17.51 -2.13 12.92
C ALA A 61 -16.54 -0.93 12.86
N ASP A 62 -16.29 -0.27 13.99
CA ASP A 62 -15.29 0.81 14.14
C ASP A 62 -13.86 0.23 14.14
N ILE A 63 -13.54 -0.48 13.07
CA ILE A 63 -12.29 -1.20 12.87
C ILE A 63 -11.62 -0.60 11.64
N GLN A 64 -10.37 -0.20 11.79
CA GLN A 64 -9.53 0.29 10.70
C GLN A 64 -8.42 -0.71 10.41
N PRO A 65 -8.59 -1.58 9.40
CA PRO A 65 -7.57 -2.55 9.03
C PRO A 65 -6.34 -1.86 8.44
N ARG A 66 -5.19 -2.51 8.58
CA ARG A 66 -3.92 -2.00 8.05
C ARG A 66 -3.11 -3.13 7.44
N PHE A 67 -2.21 -2.79 6.53
CA PHE A 67 -1.22 -3.71 6.01
C PHE A 67 -0.09 -3.91 7.02
N TYR A 68 0.24 -5.17 7.29
CA TYR A 68 1.28 -5.59 8.22
C TYR A 68 2.20 -6.63 7.59
N PHE A 69 3.44 -6.64 8.07
CA PHE A 69 4.44 -7.66 7.83
C PHE A 69 4.79 -8.34 9.14
N SER A 70 5.01 -9.65 9.10
CA SER A 70 5.45 -10.38 10.28
C SER A 70 6.39 -11.54 9.97
N ASN A 71 7.20 -11.86 10.97
CA ASN A 71 8.00 -13.07 11.05
C ASN A 71 7.89 -13.61 12.48
N THR A 72 8.78 -14.51 12.89
CA THR A 72 8.77 -15.10 14.24
C THR A 72 9.18 -14.14 15.35
N GLU A 73 9.82 -13.02 15.02
CA GLU A 73 10.43 -12.07 15.97
C GLU A 73 9.77 -10.69 15.94
N LYS A 74 9.21 -10.29 14.80
CA LYS A 74 8.77 -8.93 14.50
C LYS A 74 7.38 -8.93 13.89
N PHE A 75 6.65 -7.87 14.22
CA PHE A 75 5.35 -7.54 13.67
C PHE A 75 5.32 -6.04 13.44
N GLU A 76 5.24 -5.62 12.17
CA GLU A 76 5.44 -4.23 11.78
C GLU A 76 4.41 -3.77 10.75
N LYS A 77 3.93 -2.53 10.91
CA LYS A 77 3.06 -1.88 9.94
C LYS A 77 3.83 -1.62 8.65
N ALA A 78 3.15 -1.73 7.51
CA ALA A 78 3.72 -1.20 6.28
C ALA A 78 4.01 0.31 6.44
N PRO A 79 5.25 0.76 6.18
CA PRO A 79 5.66 2.14 6.45
C PRO A 79 5.10 3.15 5.45
N LEU A 80 4.87 2.73 4.20
CA LEU A 80 4.28 3.57 3.16
C LEU A 80 3.31 2.74 2.33
N VAL A 81 2.13 3.32 2.08
CA VAL A 81 1.08 2.75 1.25
C VAL A 81 0.72 3.78 0.20
N PHE A 82 0.48 3.33 -1.02
CA PHE A 82 0.05 4.16 -2.13
C PHE A 82 -1.23 3.58 -2.72
N ALA A 83 -2.24 4.42 -2.90
CA ALA A 83 -3.43 4.06 -3.66
C ALA A 83 -3.16 4.31 -5.14
N VAL A 84 -3.45 3.32 -6.00
CA VAL A 84 -3.33 3.48 -7.45
C VAL A 84 -4.63 4.04 -8.01
N LYS A 85 -4.56 5.26 -8.54
CA LYS A 85 -5.67 5.96 -9.16
C LYS A 85 -5.54 5.93 -10.68
N LYS A 86 -6.66 6.18 -11.35
CA LYS A 86 -6.72 6.30 -12.82
C LYS A 86 -7.12 7.73 -13.17
N ALA A 87 -6.24 8.44 -13.87
CA ALA A 87 -6.53 9.76 -14.39
C ALA A 87 -7.62 9.70 -15.47
N PRO A 88 -8.33 10.81 -15.75
CA PRO A 88 -9.35 10.85 -16.81
C PRO A 88 -8.83 10.39 -18.18
N HIS A 89 -7.57 10.67 -18.50
CA HIS A 89 -6.90 10.25 -19.73
C HIS A 89 -6.39 8.80 -19.69
N GLY A 90 -6.84 7.99 -18.72
CA GLY A 90 -6.61 6.55 -18.68
C GLY A 90 -5.29 6.08 -18.05
N VAL A 91 -4.36 7.00 -17.79
CA VAL A 91 -3.06 6.67 -17.17
C VAL A 91 -3.25 6.41 -15.68
N ARG A 92 -2.62 5.35 -15.18
CA ARG A 92 -2.56 5.04 -13.76
C ARG A 92 -1.37 5.72 -13.09
N TYR A 93 -1.59 6.18 -11.87
CA TYR A 93 -0.55 6.77 -11.04
C TYR A 93 -0.79 6.38 -9.58
N SER A 94 0.27 6.42 -8.77
CA SER A 94 0.20 6.05 -7.35
C SER A 94 0.33 7.31 -6.50
N GLU A 95 -0.60 7.51 -5.57
CA GLU A 95 -0.56 8.59 -4.58
C GLU A 95 -0.36 8.02 -3.17
N PRO A 96 0.50 8.62 -2.34
CA PRO A 96 0.61 8.25 -0.93
C PRO A 96 -0.76 8.30 -0.24
N THR A 97 -1.03 7.30 0.59
CA THR A 97 -2.24 7.23 1.40
C THR A 97 -1.90 6.69 2.79
N GLU A 98 -2.78 6.92 3.75
CA GLU A 98 -2.60 6.38 5.09
C GLU A 98 -2.72 4.86 5.09
N ASN A 99 -1.93 4.19 5.93
CA ASN A 99 -2.11 2.78 6.22
C ASN A 99 -3.26 2.59 7.23
N ALA A 100 -4.46 3.03 6.84
CA ALA A 100 -5.72 2.93 7.56
C ALA A 100 -6.82 2.69 6.52
N LEU A 101 -7.09 1.42 6.25
CA LEU A 101 -8.02 1.01 5.22
C LEU A 101 -9.46 1.33 5.62
N PRO A 102 -10.31 1.81 4.68
CA PRO A 102 -11.72 1.98 4.95
C PRO A 102 -12.38 0.61 5.18
N SER A 103 -13.54 0.61 5.85
CA SER A 103 -14.31 -0.61 6.12
C SER A 103 -14.86 -1.28 4.86
N GLU A 104 -15.01 -0.51 3.78
CA GLU A 104 -15.47 -0.95 2.46
C GLU A 104 -14.43 -0.59 1.39
N ILE A 105 -13.99 -1.59 0.64
CA ILE A 105 -13.10 -1.44 -0.53
C ILE A 105 -13.71 -2.22 -1.68
N ASN A 106 -13.75 -1.62 -2.88
CA ASN A 106 -14.29 -2.27 -4.06
C ASN A 106 -13.29 -2.27 -5.24
N LYS A 107 -12.60 -3.40 -5.41
CA LYS A 107 -11.66 -3.67 -6.51
C LYS A 107 -10.58 -2.60 -6.67
N GLU A 108 -10.01 -2.15 -5.56
CA GLU A 108 -8.94 -1.18 -5.56
C GLU A 108 -7.57 -1.83 -5.73
N ILE A 109 -6.57 -0.99 -6.03
CA ILE A 109 -5.17 -1.40 -6.17
C ILE A 109 -4.32 -0.56 -5.23
N PHE A 110 -3.48 -1.23 -4.45
CA PHE A 110 -2.53 -0.59 -3.54
C PHE A 110 -1.10 -1.04 -3.87
N VAL A 111 -0.14 -0.13 -3.73
CA VAL A 111 1.29 -0.43 -3.70
C VAL A 111 1.79 -0.21 -2.28
N ILE A 112 2.49 -1.20 -1.73
CA ILE A 112 2.88 -1.25 -0.33
C ILE A 112 4.39 -1.35 -0.27
N ARG A 113 5.04 -0.41 0.44
CA ARG A 113 6.48 -0.48 0.70
C ARG A 113 6.76 -1.55 1.74
N ILE A 114 7.76 -2.38 1.48
CA ILE A 114 8.24 -3.40 2.40
C ILE A 114 9.15 -2.72 3.44
N PRO A 115 8.93 -2.93 4.75
CA PRO A 115 9.87 -2.48 5.77
C PRO A 115 11.18 -3.27 5.64
N ALA A 116 12.34 -2.61 5.67
CA ALA A 116 13.64 -3.25 5.43
C ALA A 116 13.70 -4.05 4.09
N HIS A 117 13.96 -5.36 4.12
CA HIS A 117 14.06 -6.22 2.94
C HIS A 117 12.98 -7.30 2.91
N LEU A 118 12.49 -7.70 1.71
CA LEU A 118 11.47 -8.76 1.57
C LEU A 118 11.83 -10.05 2.31
N LYS A 119 13.10 -10.48 2.19
CA LYS A 119 13.60 -11.74 2.78
C LYS A 119 13.48 -11.80 4.31
N ASP A 120 13.30 -10.65 4.96
CA ASP A 120 13.20 -10.57 6.42
C ASP A 120 11.79 -10.95 6.90
N TRP A 121 10.81 -11.04 6.01
CA TRP A 121 9.41 -11.27 6.34
C TRP A 121 8.92 -12.63 5.86
N LYS A 122 8.11 -13.27 6.70
CA LYS A 122 7.49 -14.56 6.38
C LYS A 122 6.02 -14.41 5.99
N TYR A 123 5.35 -13.41 6.55
CA TYR A 123 3.93 -13.17 6.34
C TYR A 123 3.69 -11.70 5.99
N PHE A 124 2.69 -11.50 5.13
CA PHE A 124 2.12 -10.20 4.78
C PHE A 124 0.60 -10.33 4.83
N GLY A 125 -0.07 -9.37 5.45
CA GLY A 125 -1.50 -9.47 5.72
C GLY A 125 -2.19 -8.14 5.96
N ILE A 126 -3.52 -8.18 5.94
CA ILE A 126 -4.38 -7.11 6.42
C ILE A 126 -4.85 -7.49 7.82
N VAL A 127 -4.65 -6.61 8.79
CA VAL A 127 -5.02 -6.85 10.19
C VAL A 127 -5.94 -5.74 10.67
N ALA A 128 -7.12 -6.16 11.13
CA ALA A 128 -8.07 -5.36 11.89
C ALA A 128 -7.60 -5.31 13.35
N GLU A 129 -7.02 -4.19 13.80
CA GLU A 129 -6.69 -4.01 15.22
C GLU A 129 -7.97 -3.71 16.02
N ASP A 130 -8.68 -4.77 16.41
CA ASP A 130 -9.41 -4.78 17.67
C ASP A 130 -9.08 -6.11 18.37
N LYS A 131 -8.34 -6.02 19.49
CA LYS A 131 -7.89 -7.14 20.34
C LYS A 131 -6.88 -8.11 19.69
N TRP A 132 -5.61 -7.71 19.63
CA TRP A 132 -4.51 -8.67 19.85
C TRP A 132 -4.02 -8.48 21.28
N VAL A 133 -4.51 -9.35 22.18
CA VAL A 133 -3.97 -9.49 23.53
C VAL A 133 -2.56 -10.07 23.38
N ARG A 134 -1.56 -9.38 23.93
CA ARG A 134 -0.22 -9.95 24.16
C ARG A 134 -0.29 -11.06 25.19
#